data_AF-A0A0E9LWT9-F1
#
_entry.id   AF-A0A0E9LWT9-F1
#
_cell.length_a   1.000
_cell.length_b   1.000
_cell.length_c   1.000
_cell.angle_alpha   90.00
_cell.angle_beta   90.00
_cell.angle_gamma   90.00
#
_symmetry.space_group_name_H-M   'P 1'
#
loop_
_entity.id
_entity.type
_entity.pdbx_description
1 polymer ?
#
loop_
_entity_poly.entity_id
_entity_poly.type
_entity_poly.pdbx_seq_one_letter_code
_entity_poly.pdbx_strand_id
1 'polypeptide(L)' 'MGNEGNGIRAENAPFITHKITIPTFPAGTPTSESLNVGVAAAIVCAEFRRSENYSR' A
#
# COMPACT_ATOMS: atom_id res chain seq x y z
N MET A 1 -0.44 6.68 3.66
CA MET A 1 -1.64 6.18 2.96
C MET A 1 -2.43 7.38 2.46
N GLY A 2 -3.03 7.28 1.27
CA GLY A 2 -3.85 8.35 0.71
C GLY A 2 -5.30 8.29 1.20
N ASN A 3 -6.05 9.37 1.02
CA ASN A 3 -7.51 9.34 1.14
C ASN A 3 -8.13 8.49 0.01
N GLU A 4 -9.26 7.84 0.27
CA GLU A 4 -9.91 6.90 -0.63
C GLU A 4 -10.29 7.51 -1.99
N GLY A 5 -10.66 8.80 -2.04
CA GLY A 5 -11.05 9.46 -3.28
C GLY A 5 -9.92 10.23 -3.97
N ASN A 6 -8.94 10.73 -3.20
CA ASN A 6 -7.94 11.68 -3.70
C ASN A 6 -6.49 11.17 -3.60
N GLY A 7 -6.29 9.97 -3.07
CA GLY A 7 -4.95 9.43 -2.86
C GLY A 7 -4.10 10.29 -1.93
N ILE A 8 -2.78 10.26 -2.13
CA ILE A 8 -1.85 11.07 -1.36
C ILE A 8 -1.80 12.48 -1.95
N ARG A 9 -2.02 13.50 -1.12
CA ARG A 9 -1.95 14.91 -1.52
C ARG A 9 -0.56 15.28 -2.04
N ALA A 10 -0.50 16.14 -3.05
CA ALA A 10 0.74 16.59 -3.67
C ALA A 10 1.69 17.27 -2.66
N GLU A 11 1.16 18.02 -1.70
CA GLU A 11 1.92 18.64 -0.61
C GLU A 11 2.68 17.63 0.26
N ASN A 12 2.20 16.38 0.32
CA ASN A 12 2.84 15.32 1.09
C ASN A 12 3.87 14.53 0.29
N ALA A 13 3.85 14.62 -1.05
CA ALA A 13 4.74 13.86 -1.92
C ALA A 13 6.25 14.10 -1.66
N PRO A 14 6.73 15.32 -1.34
CA PRO A 14 8.15 15.56 -1.04
C PRO A 14 8.66 14.83 0.21
N PHE A 15 7.79 14.48 1.15
CA PHE A 15 8.17 13.77 2.38
C PHE A 15 8.23 12.24 2.20
N ILE A 16 7.80 11.72 1.05
CA ILE A 16 7.79 10.27 0.79
C ILE A 16 9.14 9.85 0.23
N THR A 17 9.95 9.20 1.07
CA THR A 17 11.26 8.68 0.67
C THR A 17 11.17 7.37 -0.10
N HIS A 18 10.15 6.55 0.19
CA HIS A 18 9.99 5.22 -0.38
C HIS A 18 8.51 4.96 -0.66
N LYS A 19 8.19 4.65 -1.92
CA LYS A 19 6.84 4.27 -2.33
C LYS A 19 6.73 2.75 -2.31
N ILE A 20 5.63 2.24 -1.75
CA ILE A 20 5.32 0.83 -1.68
C ILE A 20 3.98 0.62 -2.40
N THR A 21 3.89 -0.43 -3.21
CA THR A 21 2.71 -0.78 -3.99
C THR A 21 2.28 -2.20 -3.64
N ILE A 22 0.99 -2.40 -3.37
CA ILE A 22 0.39 -3.74 -3.30
C ILE A 22 0.04 -4.16 -4.73
N PRO A 23 0.64 -5.22 -5.29
CA PRO A 23 0.33 -5.66 -6.64
C PRO A 23 -1.07 -6.24 -6.73
N THR A 24 -1.71 -6.08 -7.89
CA THR A 24 -2.99 -6.74 -8.20
C THR A 24 -2.80 -8.25 -8.31
N PHE A 25 -3.80 -9.02 -7.88
CA PHE A 25 -3.80 -10.48 -7.99
C PHE A 25 -5.14 -11.01 -8.52
N PRO A 26 -5.15 -11.91 -9.53
CA PRO A 26 -3.98 -12.41 -10.27
C PRO A 26 -3.37 -11.33 -11.20
N ALA A 27 -2.07 -11.46 -11.47
CA ALA A 27 -1.35 -10.52 -12.32
C ALA A 27 -1.90 -10.53 -13.76
N GLY A 28 -2.05 -9.35 -14.36
CA GLY A 28 -2.53 -9.20 -15.74
C GLY A 28 -4.05 -9.32 -15.92
N THR A 29 -4.80 -9.55 -14.84
CA THR A 29 -6.27 -9.57 -14.87
C THR A 29 -6.84 -8.22 -14.46
N PRO A 30 -7.88 -7.70 -15.16
CA PRO A 30 -8.61 -6.53 -14.71
C PRO A 30 -9.20 -6.79 -13.32
N THR A 31 -8.79 -5.98 -12.35
CA THR A 31 -9.30 -6.00 -10.97
C THR A 31 -9.79 -4.61 -10.60
N SER A 32 -10.34 -4.46 -9.40
CA SER A 32 -10.71 -3.14 -8.86
C SER A 32 -9.54 -2.16 -9.00
N GLU A 33 -9.83 -0.91 -9.34
CA GLU A 33 -8.82 0.14 -9.55
C GLU A 33 -7.95 0.37 -8.30
N SER A 34 -8.52 0.16 -7.11
CA SER A 34 -7.80 0.27 -5.84
C SER A 34 -8.43 -0.59 -4.74
N LEU A 35 -7.69 -0.77 -3.65
CA LEU A 35 -8.18 -1.33 -2.40
C LEU A 35 -8.71 -0.23 -1.48
N ASN A 36 -9.65 -0.58 -0.61
CA ASN A 36 -9.98 0.25 0.54
C ASN A 36 -8.71 0.58 1.34
N VAL A 37 -8.57 1.82 1.81
CA VAL A 37 -7.35 2.29 2.50
C VAL A 37 -7.03 1.49 3.75
N GLY A 38 -8.04 1.06 4.51
CA GLY A 38 -7.88 0.24 5.71
C GLY A 38 -7.34 -1.14 5.38
N VAL A 39 -7.83 -1.76 4.30
CA VAL A 39 -7.33 -3.05 3.80
C VAL A 39 -5.88 -2.91 3.31
N ALA A 40 -5.58 -1.87 2.54
CA ALA A 40 -4.21 -1.61 2.09
C ALA A 40 -3.24 -1.40 3.28
N ALA A 41 -3.68 -0.66 4.30
CA ALA A 41 -2.90 -0.48 5.52
C ALA A 41 -2.69 -1.79 6.29
N ALA A 42 -3.72 -2.61 6.44
CA ALA A 42 -3.63 -3.89 7.13
C ALA A 42 -2.62 -4.84 6.45
N ILE A 43 -2.64 -4.93 5.10
CA ILE A 43 -1.69 -5.74 4.33
C ILE A 43 -0.26 -5.25 4.57
N VAL A 44 0.00 -3.94 4.46
CA VAL A 44 1.34 -3.38 4.67
C VAL A 44 1.84 -3.64 6.10
N CYS A 45 1.00 -3.43 7.11
CA CYS A 45 1.36 -3.71 8.50
C CYS A 45 1.67 -5.19 8.74
N ALA A 46 0.88 -6.09 8.15
CA ALA A 46 1.11 -7.54 8.23
C ALA A 46 2.45 -7.93 7.60
N GLU A 47 2.78 -7.37 6.44
CA GLU A 47 4.05 -7.62 5.76
C GLU A 47 5.25 -7.10 6.54
N PHE A 48 5.17 -5.91 7.13
CA PHE A 48 6.24 -5.40 8.00
C PHE A 48 6.45 -6.29 9.22
N ARG A 49 5.36 -6.73 9.88
CA ARG A 49 5.47 -7.68 10.99
C ARG A 49 6.08 -9.02 10.54
N ARG A 50 5.70 -9.51 9.36
CA ARG A 50 6.26 -10.73 8.78
C ARG A 50 7.76 -10.59 8.53
N SER A 51 8.20 -9.49 7.93
CA SER A 51 9.62 -9.21 7.66
C SER A 51 10.46 -9.11 8.93
N GLU A 52 9.94 -8.52 10.00
CA GLU A 52 10.62 -8.50 11.31
C GLU A 52 10.86 -9.92 11.86
N ASN A 53 9.90 -10.83 11.68
CA ASN A 53 10.03 -12.21 12.15
C ASN A 53 11.05 -13.03 11.33
N TYR A 54 11.24 -12.71 10.06
CA TYR A 54 12.28 -13.34 9.22
C TYR A 54 13.67 -12.74 9.41
N SER A 55 13.76 -11.56 10.02
CA SER A 55 15.03 -10.84 10.27
C SER A 55 15.61 -11.12 11.66
N ARG A 56 14.91 -11.89 12.49
CA ARG A 56 15.39 -12.49 13.74
C ARG A 56 15.90 -13.90 13.47
#